data_AF-A0A6N2LBF8-F1
#
_entry.id   AF-A0A6N2LBF8-F1
#
_cell.length_a   1.000
_cell.length_b   1.000
_cell.length_c   1.000
_cell.angle_alpha   90.00
_cell.angle_beta   90.00
_cell.angle_gamma   90.00
#
_symmetry.space_group_name_H-M   'P 1'
#
loop_
_entity.id
_entity.type
_entity.pdbx_description
1 polymer ?
#
loop_
_entity_poly.entity_id
_entity_poly.type
_entity_poly.pdbx_seq_one_letter_code
_entity_poly.pdbx_strand_id
1 'polypeptide(L)'
;MAFVQRRKGPDVVGSFGLLQPIADGLKLILKEPISPSSANLSLFRIAPVATFMLSLVARAVVPFDYGMIGQDVSRYPASKLPEYEWKNVKKLKLHEAYQKE
;
A
#
# COMPACT_ATOMS: atom_id res chain seq x y z
N MET A 1 -2.98 8.72 17.37
CA MET A 1 -3.88 9.73 17.97
C MET A 1 -4.14 9.52 19.46
N ALA A 2 -4.53 8.33 19.91
CA ALA A 2 -4.85 8.08 21.33
C ALA A 2 -3.70 8.45 22.29
N PHE A 3 -2.46 8.09 21.96
CA PHE A 3 -1.28 8.40 22.76
C PHE A 3 -1.00 9.91 22.90
N VAL A 4 -1.16 10.67 21.80
CA VAL A 4 -1.02 12.14 21.79
C VAL A 4 -2.08 12.79 22.70
N GLN A 5 -3.28 12.21 22.75
CA GLN A 5 -4.38 12.66 23.60
C GLN A 5 -4.32 12.08 25.04
N ARG A 6 -3.26 11.35 25.39
CA ARG A 6 -3.10 10.64 26.68
C ARG A 6 -4.27 9.71 27.04
N ARG A 7 -4.90 9.09 26.05
CA ARG A 7 -5.94 8.06 26.25
C ARG A 7 -5.49 6.72 25.66
N LYS A 8 -6.06 5.62 26.17
CA LYS A 8 -5.84 4.29 25.58
C LYS A 8 -6.50 4.20 24.21
N GLY A 9 -5.81 3.54 23.28
CA GLY A 9 -6.36 3.17 21.98
C GLY A 9 -7.36 2.00 22.10
N PRO A 10 -7.88 1.50 20.98
CA PRO A 10 -8.76 0.33 20.99
C PRO A 10 -8.06 -0.88 21.64
N ASP A 11 -8.71 -1.52 22.60
CA ASP A 11 -8.15 -2.67 23.36
C ASP A 11 -9.16 -3.82 23.52
N VAL A 12 -10.36 -3.68 22.91
CA VAL A 12 -11.50 -4.60 23.13
C VAL A 12 -11.61 -5.66 22.04
N VAL A 13 -11.29 -5.31 20.79
CA VAL A 13 -11.49 -6.19 19.63
C VAL A 13 -10.19 -6.93 19.30
N GLY A 14 -10.00 -8.09 19.93
CA GLY A 14 -8.81 -8.93 19.80
C GLY A 14 -7.62 -8.47 20.67
N SER A 15 -6.48 -9.16 20.58
CA SER A 15 -5.26 -8.80 21.31
C SER A 15 -4.79 -7.39 20.92
N PHE A 16 -4.74 -6.47 21.90
CA PHE A 16 -4.35 -5.07 21.72
C PHE A 16 -5.16 -4.30 20.65
N GLY A 17 -6.39 -4.73 20.35
CA GLY A 17 -7.25 -4.05 19.37
C GLY A 17 -6.83 -4.22 17.90
N LEU A 18 -5.94 -5.16 17.57
CA LEU A 18 -5.46 -5.38 16.20
C LEU A 18 -6.57 -5.74 15.21
N LEU A 19 -7.65 -6.38 15.69
CA LEU A 19 -8.76 -6.80 14.84
C LEU A 19 -9.80 -5.68 14.62
N GLN A 20 -9.60 -4.50 15.21
CA GLN A 20 -10.51 -3.37 15.07
C GLN A 20 -10.80 -2.97 13.61
N PRO A 21 -9.82 -2.87 12.68
CA PRO A 21 -10.09 -2.50 11.30
C PRO A 21 -11.00 -3.50 10.57
N ILE A 22 -10.87 -4.78 10.91
CA ILE A 22 -11.70 -5.85 10.34
C ILE A 22 -13.13 -5.75 10.88
N ALA A 23 -13.28 -5.56 12.20
CA ALA A 23 -14.60 -5.41 12.82
C ALA A 23 -15.34 -4.17 12.30
N ASP A 24 -14.65 -3.04 12.12
CA ASP A 24 -15.22 -1.83 11.55
C ASP A 24 -15.61 -2.04 10.07
N GLY A 25 -14.77 -2.71 9.28
CA GLY A 25 -15.09 -3.06 7.89
C GLY A 25 -16.32 -3.96 7.77
N LEU A 26 -16.39 -5.03 8.57
CA LEU A 26 -17.53 -5.93 8.61
C LEU A 26 -18.82 -5.20 9.01
N LYS A 27 -18.73 -4.32 10.01
CA LYS A 27 -19.85 -3.48 10.44
C LYS A 27 -20.40 -2.61 9.31
N LEU A 28 -19.53 -2.06 8.45
CA LEU A 28 -19.95 -1.24 7.30
C LEU A 28 -20.58 -2.07 6.19
N ILE A 29 -20.12 -3.29 5.94
CA ILE A 29 -20.71 -4.20 4.94
C ILE A 29 -22.14 -4.61 5.35
N LEU A 30 -22.35 -4.83 6.65
CA LEU A 30 -23.66 -5.18 7.21
C LEU A 30 -24.60 -3.97 7.32
N LYS A 31 -24.08 -2.74 7.18
CA LYS A 31 -24.86 -1.52 7.33
C LYS A 31 -25.71 -1.30 6.08
N GLU A 32 -26.98 -0.94 6.29
CA GLU A 32 -27.87 -0.56 5.20
C GLU A 32 -27.34 0.66 4.42
N PRO A 33 -27.17 0.56 3.09
CA PRO A 33 -26.71 1.68 2.27
C PRO A 33 -27.83 2.69 2.05
N ILE A 34 -27.76 3.82 2.76
CA ILE A 34 -28.67 4.95 2.53
C ILE A 34 -28.23 5.74 1.28
N SER A 35 -29.14 5.91 0.32
CA SER A 35 -28.90 6.73 -0.87
C SER A 35 -29.68 8.04 -0.78
N PRO A 36 -29.07 9.20 -1.05
CA PRO A 36 -29.76 10.49 -1.03
C PRO A 36 -30.81 10.57 -2.15
N SER A 37 -32.00 11.08 -1.84
CA SER A 37 -33.13 11.19 -2.78
C SER A 37 -32.95 12.27 -3.86
N SER A 38 -32.12 13.28 -3.60
CA SER A 38 -31.91 14.44 -4.47
C SER A 38 -30.61 14.41 -5.26
N ALA A 39 -29.88 13.29 -5.28
CA ALA A 39 -28.59 13.19 -5.96
C ALA A 39 -28.60 12.20 -7.12
N ASN A 40 -27.64 12.37 -8.03
CA ASN A 40 -27.39 11.39 -9.09
C ASN A 40 -26.79 10.11 -8.49
N LEU A 41 -27.62 9.05 -8.40
CA LEU A 41 -27.25 7.76 -7.82
C LEU A 41 -26.06 7.09 -8.53
N SER A 42 -25.94 7.26 -9.85
CA SER A 42 -24.86 6.66 -10.62
C SER A 42 -23.50 7.27 -10.25
N LEU A 43 -23.43 8.60 -10.20
CA LEU A 43 -22.21 9.30 -9.78
C LEU A 43 -21.84 9.00 -8.32
N PHE A 44 -22.83 8.97 -7.42
CA PHE A 44 -22.61 8.69 -6.00
C PHE A 44 -22.01 7.31 -5.75
N ARG A 45 -22.41 6.30 -6.54
CA ARG A 45 -21.89 4.92 -6.43
C ARG A 45 -20.53 4.75 -7.09
N ILE A 46 -20.29 5.40 -8.23
CA ILE A 46 -19.04 5.27 -9.00
C ILE A 46 -17.90 6.04 -8.34
N ALA A 47 -18.18 7.19 -7.73
CA ALA A 47 -17.16 8.04 -7.10
C ALA A 47 -16.22 7.29 -6.12
N PRO A 48 -16.73 6.53 -5.11
CA PRO A 48 -15.85 5.80 -4.19
C PRO A 48 -15.08 4.66 -4.88
N VAL A 49 -15.64 4.04 -5.93
CA VAL A 49 -14.94 3.01 -6.70
C VAL A 49 -13.78 3.62 -7.49
N ALA A 50 -14.00 4.77 -8.13
CA ALA A 50 -12.99 5.45 -8.91
C ALA A 50 -11.80 5.92 -8.06
N THR A 51 -12.06 6.53 -6.89
CA THR A 51 -11.00 6.99 -5.98
C THR A 51 -10.21 5.83 -5.39
N PHE A 52 -10.87 4.71 -5.07
CA PHE A 52 -10.21 3.49 -4.61
C PHE A 52 -9.28 2.90 -5.69
N MET A 53 -9.76 2.78 -6.93
CA MET A 53 -8.94 2.28 -8.04
C MET A 53 -7.72 3.15 -8.30
N LEU A 54 -7.90 4.48 -8.26
CA LEU A 54 -6.79 5.42 -8.42
C LEU A 54 -5.72 5.24 -7.34
N SER A 55 -6.14 5.01 -6.09
CA SER A 55 -5.20 4.75 -4.98
C SER A 55 -4.40 3.46 -5.18
N LEU A 56 -5.02 2.39 -5.68
CA LEU A 56 -4.33 1.13 -5.96
C LEU A 56 -3.29 1.28 -7.07
N VAL A 57 -3.63 1.98 -8.16
CA VAL A 57 -2.69 2.27 -9.25
C VAL A 57 -1.52 3.11 -8.74
N ALA A 58 -1.79 4.14 -7.93
CA ALA A 58 -0.73 4.95 -7.33
C ALA A 58 0.22 4.12 -6.44
N ARG A 59 -0.32 3.15 -5.69
CA ARG A 59 0.48 2.27 -4.84
C ARG A 59 1.35 1.30 -5.64
N ALA A 60 0.90 0.87 -6.81
CA ALA A 60 1.60 -0.08 -7.65
C ALA A 60 2.94 0.44 -8.20
N VAL A 61 3.13 1.76 -8.26
CA VAL A 61 4.34 2.40 -8.79
C VAL A 61 5.45 2.51 -7.74
N VAL A 62 5.12 2.40 -6.44
CA VAL A 62 6.08 2.62 -5.37
C VAL A 62 6.94 1.35 -5.16
N PRO A 63 8.27 1.41 -5.31
CA PRO A 63 9.15 0.27 -5.06
C PRO A 63 9.09 -0.17 -3.60
N PHE A 64 9.00 -1.49 -3.39
CA PHE A 64 9.16 -2.10 -2.07
C PHE A 64 10.60 -2.56 -1.81
N ASP A 65 11.31 -2.95 -2.87
CA ASP A 65 12.71 -3.38 -2.84
C ASP A 65 13.33 -3.24 -4.26
N TYR A 66 14.65 -3.37 -4.37
CA TYR A 66 15.36 -3.38 -5.65
C TYR A 66 14.81 -4.46 -6.58
N GLY A 67 14.26 -4.06 -7.73
CA GLY A 67 13.70 -4.96 -8.74
C GLY A 67 12.25 -5.42 -8.49
N MET A 68 11.60 -5.02 -7.39
CA MET A 68 10.22 -5.40 -7.08
C MET A 68 9.16 -4.43 -7.65
N ILE A 69 9.36 -3.96 -8.87
CA ILE A 69 8.37 -3.17 -9.61
C ILE A 69 8.06 -3.89 -10.92
N GLY A 70 6.80 -3.88 -11.36
CA GLY A 70 6.40 -4.30 -12.71
C GLY A 70 7.05 -3.48 -13.84
N GLN A 71 7.80 -2.43 -13.51
CA GLN A 71 8.82 -1.84 -14.34
C GLN A 71 10.19 -2.02 -13.70
N ASP A 72 11.06 -2.73 -14.39
CA ASP A 72 12.42 -3.01 -13.95
C ASP A 72 13.20 -1.71 -13.62
N VAL A 73 13.36 -1.41 -12.34
CA VAL A 73 14.27 -0.34 -11.87
C VAL A 73 15.73 -0.67 -12.15
N SER A 74 16.08 -1.93 -12.47
CA SER A 74 17.43 -2.27 -12.94
C SER A 74 17.76 -1.64 -14.30
N ARG A 75 16.77 -1.02 -14.99
CA ARG A 75 16.99 -0.21 -16.18
C ARG A 75 17.50 1.21 -15.89
N TYR A 76 17.54 1.63 -14.63
CA TYR A 76 18.24 2.87 -14.28
C TYR A 76 19.72 2.70 -14.63
N PRO A 77 20.27 3.56 -15.51
CA PRO A 77 21.67 3.46 -15.88
C PRO A 77 22.50 3.64 -14.62
N ALA A 78 23.42 2.70 -14.39
CA ALA A 78 24.22 2.66 -13.17
C ALA A 78 24.96 4.00 -12.91
N SER A 79 25.19 4.80 -13.95
CA SER A 79 25.74 6.16 -13.88
C SER A 79 24.91 7.18 -13.08
N LYS A 80 23.67 6.87 -12.70
CA LYS A 80 22.78 7.76 -11.92
C LYS A 80 22.46 7.26 -10.52
N LEU A 81 23.06 6.15 -10.08
CA LEU A 81 22.90 5.64 -8.72
C LEU A 81 23.83 6.38 -7.74
N PRO A 82 23.34 6.76 -6.55
CA PRO A 82 24.20 7.37 -5.53
C PRO A 82 25.29 6.37 -5.07
N GLU A 83 26.49 6.89 -4.78
CA GLU A 83 27.73 6.10 -4.63
C GLU A 83 27.62 4.91 -3.64
N TYR A 84 26.74 5.00 -2.64
CA TYR A 84 26.56 3.97 -1.62
C TYR A 84 25.91 2.68 -2.12
N GLU A 85 25.20 2.72 -3.25
CA GLU A 85 24.49 1.56 -3.81
C GLU A 85 25.37 0.66 -4.70
N TRP A 86 26.55 1.14 -5.13
CA TRP A 86 27.48 0.36 -5.97
C TRP A 86 27.98 -0.91 -5.29
N LYS A 87 28.06 -0.91 -3.96
CA LYS A 87 28.48 -2.09 -3.18
C LYS A 87 27.43 -3.21 -3.26
N ASN A 88 26.15 -2.86 -3.26
CA ASN A 88 25.05 -3.82 -3.34
C ASN A 88 24.91 -4.37 -4.77
N VAL A 89 25.00 -3.50 -5.78
CA VAL A 89 24.90 -3.89 -7.20
C VAL A 89 26.05 -4.80 -7.64
N LYS A 90 27.30 -4.50 -7.23
CA LYS A 90 28.44 -5.39 -7.53
C LYS A 90 28.26 -6.76 -6.90
N LYS A 91 27.78 -6.82 -5.66
CA LYS A 91 27.55 -8.09 -4.94
C LYS A 91 26.44 -8.92 -5.59
N LEU A 92 25.35 -8.28 -6.02
CA LEU A 92 24.25 -8.92 -6.74
C LEU A 92 24.70 -9.50 -8.10
N LYS A 93 25.40 -8.71 -8.91
CA LYS A 93 25.94 -9.20 -10.20
C LYS A 93 26.97 -10.31 -10.03
N LEU A 94 27.75 -10.28 -8.95
CA LEU A 94 28.70 -11.35 -8.62
C LEU A 94 27.98 -12.64 -8.23
N HIS A 95 26.89 -12.55 -7.45
CA HIS A 95 26.06 -13.70 -7.10
C HIS A 95 25.32 -14.27 -8.32
N GLU A 96 24.83 -13.44 -9.23
CA GLU A 96 24.21 -13.89 -10.49
C GLU A 96 25.21 -14.57 -11.42
N ALA A 97 26.45 -14.07 -11.48
CA ALA A 97 27.52 -14.70 -12.25
C ALA A 97 27.90 -16.07 -11.66
N TYR A 98 27.97 -16.19 -10.33
CA TYR A 98 28.28 -17.43 -9.63
C TYR A 98 27.17 -18.48 -9.71
N GLN A 99 25.91 -18.08 -9.86
CA GLN A 99 24.78 -19.00 -10.08
C GLN A 99 24.66 -19.48 -11.53
N LYS A 100 25.44 -18.92 -12.46
CA LYS A 100 25.46 -19.28 -13.88
C LYS A 100 26.67 -20.14 -14.29
N GLU A 101 27.61 -20.39 -13.38
CA GLU A 101 28.67 -21.41 -13.49
C GLU A 101 28.25 -22.69 -12.74
#